data_AF-A0A1M3NDL3-F1
#
_entry.id   AF-A0A1M3NDL3-F1
#
_cell.length_a   1.000
_cell.length_b   1.000
_cell.length_c   1.000
_cell.angle_alpha   90.00
_cell.angle_beta   90.00
_cell.angle_gamma   90.00
#
_symmetry.space_group_name_H-M   'P 1'
#
loop_
_entity.id
_entity.type
_entity.pdbx_description
1 polymer ?
#
loop_
_entity_poly.entity_id
_entity_poly.type
_entity_poly.pdbx_seq_one_letter_code
_entity_poly.pdbx_strand_id
1 'polypeptide(L)'
;MRARRGGLVLAASLLAAALIALAPRVARADEARLRFLSEKMKDSDPRVRTSAALALGASNADGAVDPLCGGLGDKEDVVRQAAAVALKRLNRTRSLECLRPRESSESNEAVKIAITRAIEAIASGGEGGGGGGAGETIKENPNAKYYISLSTVANQTGRAQTEVEKIVLNSVRQKLEAAGVVQLAPSSEAPEKAREVMKARKMKGFYLAIAVDRFDYADGNLRVKVKIGVFNYPNKSLLGNVDKTLTAQGVSSGDRASEDRLLELAAGLASEQFAQNASAFL
;
A
#
# COMPACT_ATOMS: atom_id res chain seq x y z
N MET A 1 -7.47 -78.88 29.17
CA MET A 1 -8.18 -79.03 27.88
C MET A 1 -8.66 -77.66 27.42
N ARG A 2 -8.34 -77.32 26.16
CA ARG A 2 -9.04 -76.47 25.17
C ARG A 2 -9.41 -75.00 25.47
N ALA A 3 -8.66 -74.15 24.77
CA ALA A 3 -8.97 -72.88 24.11
C ALA A 3 -10.44 -72.54 23.76
N ARG A 4 -10.76 -71.24 23.74
CA ARG A 4 -11.16 -70.49 22.51
C ARG A 4 -11.22 -68.96 22.72
N ARG A 5 -11.04 -68.27 21.59
CA ARG A 5 -10.85 -66.83 21.34
C ARG A 5 -12.16 -66.02 21.23
N GLY A 6 -12.02 -64.68 21.29
CA GLY A 6 -12.91 -63.65 20.73
C GLY A 6 -13.47 -62.73 21.82
N GLY A 7 -13.42 -61.40 21.81
CA GLY A 7 -13.19 -60.38 20.78
C GLY A 7 -14.18 -59.22 21.05
N LEU A 8 -13.70 -57.96 21.04
CA LEU A 8 -14.36 -56.61 21.11
C LEU A 8 -13.67 -55.80 22.23
N VAL A 9 -12.76 -54.83 22.01
CA VAL A 9 -12.84 -53.54 21.29
C VAL A 9 -14.00 -52.64 21.76
N LEU A 10 -13.60 -51.44 22.24
CA LEU A 10 -14.32 -50.16 22.42
C LEU A 10 -14.56 -49.71 23.88
N ALA A 11 -13.73 -48.76 24.34
CA ALA A 11 -14.16 -47.49 24.93
C ALA A 11 -12.92 -46.64 25.32
N ALA A 12 -12.37 -45.89 24.36
CA ALA A 12 -11.43 -44.80 24.63
C ALA A 12 -12.03 -43.52 24.05
N SER A 13 -12.81 -42.81 24.86
CA SER A 13 -13.40 -41.53 24.48
C SER A 13 -13.47 -40.64 25.71
N LEU A 14 -12.58 -39.65 25.79
CA LEU A 14 -12.75 -38.32 26.40
C LEU A 14 -11.37 -37.76 26.80
N LEU A 15 -10.66 -37.16 25.85
CA LEU A 15 -9.94 -35.89 26.03
C LEU A 15 -9.35 -35.43 24.68
N ALA A 16 -10.21 -34.96 23.78
CA ALA A 16 -9.79 -34.32 22.54
C ALA A 16 -10.69 -33.11 22.26
N ALA A 17 -10.53 -32.03 23.04
CA ALA A 17 -11.11 -30.72 22.71
C ALA A 17 -10.49 -29.60 23.55
N ALA A 18 -9.23 -29.25 23.29
CA ALA A 18 -8.66 -27.97 23.73
C ALA A 18 -7.63 -27.46 22.71
N LEU A 19 -8.05 -27.35 21.45
CA LEU A 19 -7.23 -26.82 20.36
C LEU A 19 -8.11 -26.01 19.40
N ILE A 20 -8.80 -24.97 19.87
CA ILE A 20 -9.41 -23.98 18.96
C ILE A 20 -9.26 -22.57 19.52
N ALA A 21 -8.77 -21.68 18.66
CA ALA A 21 -8.93 -20.22 18.65
C ALA A 21 -7.82 -19.30 19.19
N LEU A 22 -6.54 -19.62 18.94
CA LEU A 22 -5.55 -18.55 18.74
C LEU A 22 -5.58 -18.02 17.29
N ALA A 23 -6.70 -17.41 16.88
CA ALA A 23 -6.63 -16.52 15.72
C ALA A 23 -5.64 -15.38 16.08
N PRO A 24 -4.71 -15.01 15.16
CA PRO A 24 -3.69 -14.01 15.45
C PRO A 24 -4.34 -12.71 15.92
N ARG A 25 -3.89 -12.17 17.06
CA ARG A 25 -4.44 -10.96 17.70
C ARG A 25 -4.52 -9.74 16.74
N VAL A 26 -3.67 -9.73 15.72
CA VAL A 26 -3.63 -8.70 14.67
C VAL A 26 -4.87 -8.73 13.77
N ALA A 27 -5.32 -9.91 13.32
CA ALA A 27 -6.50 -10.04 12.48
C ALA A 27 -7.78 -9.58 13.20
N ARG A 28 -7.89 -9.85 14.51
CA ARG A 28 -9.02 -9.37 15.34
C ARG A 28 -9.02 -7.85 15.51
N ALA A 29 -7.85 -7.21 15.55
CA ALA A 29 -7.73 -5.76 15.69
C ALA A 29 -8.18 -5.02 14.41
N ASP A 30 -7.85 -5.57 13.24
CA ASP A 30 -8.25 -5.00 11.95
C ASP A 30 -9.78 -5.09 11.74
N GLU A 31 -10.40 -6.23 12.06
CA GLU A 31 -11.86 -6.38 12.03
C GLU A 31 -12.58 -5.46 13.04
N ALA A 32 -12.03 -5.29 14.24
CA ALA A 32 -12.59 -4.35 15.22
C ALA A 32 -12.49 -2.90 14.73
N ARG A 33 -11.37 -2.53 14.11
CA ARG A 33 -11.17 -1.19 13.53
C ARG A 33 -12.12 -0.93 12.36
N LEU A 34 -12.30 -1.90 11.47
CA LEU A 34 -13.24 -1.78 10.34
C LEU A 34 -14.67 -1.60 10.83
N ARG A 35 -15.11 -2.40 11.82
CA ARG A 35 -16.43 -2.26 12.44
C ARG A 35 -16.62 -0.89 13.06
N PHE A 36 -15.64 -0.42 13.84
CA PHE A 36 -15.70 0.90 14.46
C PHE A 36 -15.84 2.01 13.42
N LEU A 37 -15.01 2.00 12.37
CA LEU A 37 -15.07 3.01 11.31
C LEU A 37 -16.38 2.94 10.51
N SER A 38 -16.90 1.72 10.28
CA SER A 38 -18.20 1.52 9.63
C SER A 38 -19.34 2.12 10.45
N GLU A 39 -19.30 2.02 11.78
CA GLU A 39 -20.28 2.68 12.64
C GLU A 39 -20.12 4.21 12.62
N LYS A 40 -18.89 4.72 12.50
CA LYS A 40 -18.65 6.17 12.37
C LYS A 40 -19.13 6.77 11.04
N MET A 41 -19.42 5.95 10.03
CA MET A 41 -20.15 6.39 8.84
C MET A 41 -21.62 6.75 9.11
N LYS A 42 -22.15 6.47 10.30
CA LYS A 42 -23.52 6.81 10.72
C LYS A 42 -23.59 7.97 11.71
N ASP A 43 -22.45 8.60 12.01
CA ASP A 43 -22.39 9.67 12.99
C ASP A 43 -23.19 10.90 12.54
N SER A 44 -23.80 11.62 13.49
CA SER A 44 -24.56 12.83 13.21
C SER A 44 -23.70 13.94 12.57
N ASP A 45 -22.43 14.03 12.94
CA ASP A 45 -21.51 15.05 12.43
C ASP A 45 -20.89 14.62 11.09
N PRO A 46 -21.10 15.37 9.99
CA PRO A 46 -20.53 15.02 8.69
C PRO A 46 -19.00 15.04 8.65
N ARG A 47 -18.32 15.76 9.55
CA ARG A 47 -16.86 15.75 9.66
C ARG A 47 -16.36 14.41 10.20
N VAL A 48 -17.11 13.80 11.11
CA VAL A 48 -16.82 12.45 11.62
C VAL A 48 -17.03 11.42 10.52
N ARG A 49 -18.14 11.50 9.78
CA ARG A 49 -18.40 10.61 8.63
C ARG A 49 -17.34 10.74 7.53
N THR A 50 -16.94 11.96 7.20
CA THR A 50 -15.85 12.24 6.25
C THR A 50 -14.55 11.58 6.69
N SER A 51 -14.18 11.77 7.97
CA SER A 51 -12.98 11.18 8.54
C SER A 51 -13.03 9.64 8.55
N ALA A 52 -14.20 9.07 8.85
CA ALA A 52 -14.43 7.64 8.79
C ALA A 52 -14.27 7.09 7.36
N ALA A 53 -14.84 7.76 6.36
CA ALA A 53 -14.70 7.37 4.95
C ALA A 53 -13.23 7.36 4.50
N LEU A 54 -12.49 8.42 4.81
CA LEU A 54 -11.06 8.50 4.47
C LEU A 54 -10.24 7.40 5.18
N ALA A 55 -10.53 7.14 6.45
CA ALA A 55 -9.86 6.08 7.22
C ALA A 55 -10.21 4.68 6.70
N LEU A 56 -11.45 4.43 6.30
CA LEU A 56 -11.87 3.19 5.64
C LEU A 56 -11.11 3.00 4.32
N GLY A 57 -11.00 4.04 3.49
CA GLY A 57 -10.19 3.98 2.26
C GLY A 57 -8.70 3.75 2.51
N ALA A 58 -8.16 4.25 3.63
CA ALA A 58 -6.78 4.04 4.02
C ALA A 58 -6.50 2.64 4.60
N SER A 59 -7.54 1.92 5.05
CA SER A 59 -7.38 0.57 5.62
C SER A 59 -6.96 -0.48 4.58
N ASN A 60 -7.21 -0.22 3.30
CA ASN A 60 -7.03 -1.18 2.20
C ASN A 60 -7.81 -2.51 2.38
N ALA A 61 -8.80 -2.56 3.27
CA ALA A 61 -9.56 -3.76 3.55
C ALA A 61 -10.75 -3.92 2.61
N ASP A 62 -11.00 -5.16 2.18
CA ASP A 62 -12.13 -5.55 1.32
C ASP A 62 -13.47 -5.14 1.95
N GLY A 63 -13.60 -5.37 3.26
CA GLY A 63 -14.80 -5.06 4.03
C GLY A 63 -15.12 -3.57 4.15
N ALA A 64 -14.22 -2.68 3.69
CA ALA A 64 -14.49 -1.24 3.66
C ALA A 64 -15.33 -0.80 2.45
N VAL A 65 -15.51 -1.64 1.43
CA VAL A 65 -16.29 -1.28 0.22
C VAL A 65 -17.75 -1.00 0.56
N ASP A 66 -18.42 -1.90 1.29
CA ASP A 66 -19.86 -1.76 1.56
C ASP A 66 -20.19 -0.49 2.40
N PRO A 67 -19.48 -0.17 3.50
CA PRO A 67 -19.68 1.08 4.24
C PRO A 67 -19.43 2.33 3.39
N LEU A 68 -18.42 2.30 2.52
CA LEU A 68 -18.11 3.43 1.63
C LEU A 68 -19.14 3.60 0.52
N CYS A 69 -19.66 2.51 -0.05
CA CYS A 69 -20.79 2.55 -0.97
C CYS A 69 -22.02 3.20 -0.31
N GLY A 70 -22.26 2.93 0.98
CA GLY A 70 -23.28 3.65 1.76
C GLY A 70 -22.99 5.15 1.87
N GLY A 71 -21.72 5.53 2.05
CA GLY A 71 -21.28 6.94 2.10
C GLY A 71 -21.48 7.71 0.79
N LEU A 72 -21.57 7.05 -0.36
CA LEU A 72 -21.94 7.70 -1.63
C LEU A 72 -23.38 8.24 -1.62
N GLY A 73 -24.25 7.74 -0.73
CA GLY A 73 -25.63 8.21 -0.57
C GLY A 73 -25.80 9.32 0.48
N ASP A 74 -24.71 9.85 1.03
CA ASP A 74 -24.78 10.83 2.11
C ASP A 74 -25.42 12.16 1.67
N LYS A 75 -26.16 12.80 2.57
CA LYS A 75 -26.78 14.11 2.33
C LYS A 75 -25.74 15.22 2.12
N GLU A 76 -24.56 15.10 2.72
CA GLU A 76 -23.50 16.10 2.61
C GLU A 76 -22.52 15.76 1.48
N ASP A 77 -22.32 16.71 0.58
CA ASP A 77 -21.47 16.55 -0.60
C ASP A 77 -20.03 16.17 -0.24
N VAL A 78 -19.49 16.73 0.85
CA VAL A 78 -18.14 16.44 1.33
C VAL A 78 -17.96 14.97 1.76
N VAL A 79 -19.01 14.35 2.30
CA VAL A 79 -18.97 12.93 2.69
C VAL A 79 -19.02 12.04 1.46
N ARG A 80 -19.89 12.37 0.49
CA ARG A 80 -19.97 11.64 -0.79
C ARG A 80 -18.66 11.71 -1.55
N GLN A 81 -18.03 12.88 -1.61
CA GLN A 81 -16.73 13.08 -2.23
C GLN A 81 -15.65 12.22 -1.53
N ALA A 82 -15.61 12.23 -0.21
CA ALA A 82 -14.67 11.42 0.56
C ALA A 82 -14.88 9.92 0.34
N ALA A 83 -16.13 9.46 0.25
CA ALA A 83 -16.46 8.09 -0.07
C ALA A 83 -15.98 7.67 -1.47
N ALA A 84 -16.20 8.52 -2.49
CA ALA A 84 -15.70 8.26 -3.85
C ALA A 84 -14.16 8.19 -3.91
N VAL A 85 -13.47 9.13 -3.23
CA VAL A 85 -12.01 9.14 -3.13
C VAL A 85 -11.49 7.88 -2.40
N ALA A 86 -12.17 7.47 -1.34
CA ALA A 86 -11.82 6.27 -0.59
C ALA A 86 -12.04 4.99 -1.41
N LEU A 87 -13.14 4.88 -2.16
CA LEU A 87 -13.40 3.74 -3.05
C LEU A 87 -12.37 3.65 -4.18
N LYS A 88 -11.99 4.79 -4.77
CA LYS A 88 -10.86 4.86 -5.72
C LYS A 88 -9.59 4.33 -5.11
N ARG A 89 -9.30 4.71 -3.86
CA ARG A 89 -8.08 4.29 -3.15
C ARG A 89 -8.08 2.79 -2.82
N LEU A 90 -9.23 2.22 -2.45
CA LEU A 90 -9.36 0.77 -2.23
C LEU A 90 -9.16 -0.02 -3.53
N ASN A 91 -9.55 0.57 -4.66
CA ASN A 91 -9.41 0.04 -6.01
C ASN A 91 -10.00 -1.36 -6.17
N ARG A 92 -11.24 -1.56 -5.71
CA ARG A 92 -11.94 -2.85 -5.81
C ARG A 92 -12.92 -2.80 -6.96
N THR A 93 -12.87 -3.79 -7.84
CA THR A 93 -13.77 -3.91 -8.99
C THR A 93 -15.24 -3.81 -8.57
N ARG A 94 -15.59 -4.42 -7.43
CA ARG A 94 -16.95 -4.38 -6.86
C ARG A 94 -17.44 -2.97 -6.52
N SER A 95 -16.54 -2.01 -6.27
CA SER A 95 -16.93 -0.60 -6.04
C SER A 95 -17.62 0.02 -7.27
N LEU A 96 -17.41 -0.51 -8.48
CA LEU A 96 -18.10 -0.04 -9.69
C LEU A 96 -19.62 -0.24 -9.62
N GLU A 97 -20.08 -1.25 -8.85
CA GLU A 97 -21.51 -1.54 -8.66
C GLU A 97 -22.24 -0.38 -7.98
N CYS A 98 -21.56 0.36 -7.09
CA CYS A 98 -22.13 1.50 -6.39
C CYS A 98 -21.72 2.86 -6.98
N LEU A 99 -20.55 2.96 -7.62
CA LEU A 99 -20.07 4.21 -8.22
C LEU A 99 -20.85 4.59 -9.49
N ARG A 100 -21.11 3.66 -10.42
CA ARG A 100 -21.78 3.97 -11.70
C ARG A 100 -23.23 4.49 -11.52
N PRO A 101 -24.08 3.87 -10.67
CA PRO A 101 -25.40 4.42 -10.40
C PRO A 101 -25.32 5.78 -9.71
N ARG A 102 -24.34 5.99 -8.82
CA ARG A 102 -24.16 7.28 -8.16
C ARG A 102 -23.73 8.37 -9.14
N GLU A 103 -22.79 8.08 -10.04
CA GLU A 103 -22.32 9.03 -11.07
C GLU A 103 -23.48 9.58 -11.90
N SER A 104 -24.41 8.70 -12.29
CA SER A 104 -25.58 9.04 -13.11
C SER A 104 -26.58 9.94 -12.38
N SER A 105 -26.59 9.91 -11.04
CA SER A 105 -27.56 10.61 -10.18
C SER A 105 -26.94 11.73 -9.34
N GLU A 106 -25.63 11.97 -9.45
CA GLU A 106 -24.93 13.01 -8.70
C GLU A 106 -25.15 14.39 -9.36
N SER A 107 -25.68 15.32 -8.57
CA SER A 107 -25.93 16.70 -8.99
C SER A 107 -24.77 17.64 -8.68
N ASN A 108 -23.96 17.33 -7.67
CA ASN A 108 -22.79 18.14 -7.33
C ASN A 108 -21.62 17.79 -8.27
N GLU A 109 -21.18 18.78 -9.06
CA GLU A 109 -20.14 18.59 -10.06
C GLU A 109 -18.79 18.14 -9.47
N ALA A 110 -18.39 18.68 -8.31
CA ALA A 110 -17.14 18.29 -7.68
C ALA A 110 -17.17 16.83 -7.19
N VAL A 111 -18.32 16.39 -6.68
CA VAL A 111 -18.54 14.99 -6.28
C VAL A 111 -18.57 14.10 -7.52
N LYS A 112 -19.23 14.53 -8.59
CA LYS A 112 -19.31 13.80 -9.85
C LYS A 112 -17.93 13.57 -10.45
N ILE A 113 -17.08 14.59 -10.53
CA ILE A 113 -15.67 14.47 -10.96
C ILE A 113 -14.92 13.45 -10.10
N ALA A 114 -15.14 13.43 -8.78
CA ALA A 114 -14.49 12.46 -7.90
C ALA A 114 -14.94 11.02 -8.18
N ILE A 115 -16.23 10.82 -8.46
CA ILE A 115 -16.82 9.53 -8.82
C ILE A 115 -16.31 9.07 -10.19
N THR A 116 -16.32 9.93 -11.22
CA THR A 116 -15.81 9.61 -12.56
C THR A 116 -14.35 9.15 -12.49
N ARG A 117 -13.50 9.91 -11.78
CA ARG A 117 -12.10 9.53 -11.56
C ARG A 117 -11.93 8.20 -10.82
N ALA A 118 -12.86 7.88 -9.91
CA ALA A 118 -12.86 6.59 -9.24
C ALA A 118 -13.20 5.46 -10.21
N ILE A 119 -14.24 5.65 -11.03
CA ILE A 119 -14.67 4.67 -12.04
C ILE A 119 -13.57 4.42 -13.06
N GLU A 120 -12.96 5.47 -13.62
CA GLU A 120 -11.86 5.35 -14.59
C GLU A 120 -10.66 4.59 -14.01
N ALA A 121 -10.25 4.94 -12.78
CA ALA A 121 -9.15 4.27 -12.10
C ALA A 121 -9.43 2.78 -11.82
N ILE A 122 -10.67 2.44 -11.45
CA ILE A 122 -11.05 1.06 -11.12
C ILE A 122 -11.30 0.23 -12.39
N ALA A 123 -11.94 0.81 -13.40
CA ALA A 123 -12.25 0.16 -14.66
C ALA A 123 -11.01 -0.08 -15.54
N SER A 124 -9.95 0.72 -15.37
CA SER A 124 -8.68 0.53 -16.07
C SER A 124 -7.81 -0.62 -15.53
N GLY A 125 -8.31 -1.37 -14.52
CA GLY A 125 -7.72 -2.63 -14.08
C GLY A 125 -6.60 -2.47 -13.06
N GLY A 126 -6.95 -2.56 -11.78
CA GLY A 126 -5.97 -2.72 -10.71
C GLY A 126 -6.64 -3.13 -9.41
N GLU A 127 -6.89 -4.41 -9.20
CA GLU A 127 -7.16 -4.87 -7.82
C GLU A 127 -5.86 -4.72 -7.01
N GLY A 128 -5.78 -3.66 -6.22
CA GLY A 128 -4.61 -3.34 -5.40
C GLY A 128 -4.50 -1.86 -5.11
N GLY A 129 -4.87 -1.45 -3.90
CA GLY A 129 -4.75 -0.08 -3.44
C GLY A 129 -3.31 0.45 -3.45
N GLY A 130 -3.15 1.65 -3.98
CA GLY A 130 -1.91 2.41 -3.94
C GLY A 130 -2.07 3.68 -4.76
N GLY A 131 -2.06 4.85 -4.11
CA GLY A 131 -2.20 6.14 -4.77
C GLY A 131 -1.02 6.41 -5.72
N GLY A 132 -1.18 6.06 -6.99
CA GLY A 132 -0.33 6.53 -8.08
C GLY A 132 -0.99 7.75 -8.73
N GLY A 133 -0.35 8.92 -8.62
CA GLY A 133 -0.73 10.09 -9.41
C GLY A 133 -0.58 9.82 -10.91
N ALA A 134 -1.48 10.42 -11.69
CA ALA A 134 -1.43 10.67 -13.13
C ALA A 134 -0.36 9.92 -13.96
N GLY A 135 -0.80 8.96 -14.78
CA GLY A 135 -0.09 8.52 -15.99
C GLY A 135 1.35 8.07 -15.78
N GLU A 136 1.58 6.97 -15.06
CA GLU A 136 2.89 6.33 -14.97
C GLU A 136 3.23 5.70 -16.33
N THR A 137 3.89 6.45 -17.22
CA THR A 137 4.45 5.91 -18.45
C THR A 137 5.69 5.08 -18.11
N ILE A 138 5.50 3.79 -17.84
CA ILE A 138 6.60 2.85 -17.64
C ILE A 138 7.32 2.65 -18.98
N LYS A 139 8.55 3.16 -19.10
CA LYS A 139 9.39 2.92 -20.27
C LYS A 139 9.90 1.48 -20.24
N GLU A 140 9.75 0.76 -21.35
CA GLU A 140 10.35 -0.57 -21.49
C GLU A 140 11.87 -0.44 -21.58
N ASN A 141 12.57 -1.23 -20.75
CA ASN A 141 14.02 -1.34 -20.78
C ASN A 141 14.40 -2.74 -21.30
N PRO A 142 14.90 -2.88 -22.54
CA PRO A 142 15.24 -4.19 -23.12
C PRO A 142 16.37 -4.92 -22.37
N ASN A 143 17.25 -4.18 -21.67
CA ASN A 143 18.41 -4.71 -20.96
C ASN A 143 18.12 -5.06 -19.49
N ALA A 144 16.85 -4.99 -19.08
CA ALA A 144 16.47 -5.24 -17.70
C ALA A 144 16.78 -6.67 -17.25
N LYS A 145 17.51 -6.76 -16.13
CA LYS A 145 17.78 -8.00 -15.37
C LYS A 145 16.83 -8.13 -14.19
N TYR A 146 16.37 -7.01 -13.66
CA TYR A 146 15.52 -6.93 -12.48
C TYR A 146 14.17 -6.30 -12.81
N TYR A 147 13.11 -6.88 -12.28
CA TYR A 147 11.74 -6.37 -12.38
C TYR A 147 11.31 -5.85 -11.00
N ILE A 148 11.04 -4.56 -10.89
CA ILE A 148 10.93 -3.90 -9.59
C ILE A 148 9.58 -3.23 -9.41
N SER A 149 8.84 -3.67 -8.41
CA SER A 149 7.63 -3.00 -7.92
C SER A 149 7.99 -2.14 -6.71
N LEU A 150 7.46 -0.93 -6.66
CA LEU A 150 7.66 0.02 -5.56
C LEU A 150 6.40 0.08 -4.69
N SER A 151 6.57 0.15 -3.37
CA SER A 151 5.48 0.49 -2.47
C SER A 151 5.11 1.98 -2.56
N THR A 152 3.98 2.34 -1.97
CA THR A 152 3.79 3.72 -1.49
C THR A 152 4.81 4.02 -0.38
N VAL A 153 5.02 5.30 -0.09
CA VAL A 153 6.00 5.70 0.95
C VAL A 153 5.35 5.70 2.33
N ALA A 154 5.86 4.88 3.24
CA ALA A 154 5.49 4.96 4.66
C ALA A 154 6.11 6.24 5.27
N ASN A 155 5.30 7.28 5.39
CA ASN A 155 5.72 8.62 5.77
C ASN A 155 5.54 8.88 7.27
N GLN A 156 6.64 9.10 7.99
CA GLN A 156 6.62 9.49 9.40
C GLN A 156 7.12 10.93 9.63
N THR A 157 7.39 11.69 8.57
CA THR A 157 8.00 13.03 8.63
C THR A 157 7.11 14.09 9.28
N GLY A 158 5.79 13.86 9.31
CA GLY A 158 4.78 14.88 9.66
C GLY A 158 4.36 15.76 8.49
N ARG A 159 4.99 15.65 7.31
CA ARG A 159 4.60 16.36 6.08
C ARG A 159 3.46 15.65 5.35
N ALA A 160 2.83 16.39 4.44
CA ALA A 160 1.79 15.87 3.57
C ALA A 160 2.30 14.66 2.77
N GLN A 161 1.51 13.59 2.75
CA GLN A 161 1.84 12.34 2.07
C GLN A 161 2.23 12.57 0.60
N THR A 162 1.46 13.39 -0.12
CA THR A 162 1.65 13.66 -1.55
C THR A 162 2.98 14.37 -1.85
N GLU A 163 3.47 15.22 -0.95
CA GLU A 163 4.76 15.90 -1.12
C GLU A 163 5.93 14.94 -0.95
N VAL A 164 5.94 14.21 0.17
CA VAL A 164 7.00 13.26 0.51
C VAL A 164 7.09 12.15 -0.53
N GLU A 165 5.94 11.60 -0.91
CA GLU A 165 5.86 10.53 -1.89
C GLU A 165 6.34 10.97 -3.27
N LYS A 166 6.00 12.19 -3.70
CA LYS A 166 6.51 12.76 -4.95
C LYS A 166 8.03 12.87 -4.95
N ILE A 167 8.63 13.43 -3.90
CA ILE A 167 10.08 13.62 -3.81
C ILE A 167 10.81 12.28 -3.80
N VAL A 168 10.37 11.38 -2.92
CA VAL A 168 11.03 10.09 -2.69
C VAL A 168 10.89 9.17 -3.89
N LEU A 169 9.67 8.98 -4.41
CA LEU A 169 9.47 8.06 -5.52
C LEU A 169 10.08 8.58 -6.83
N ASN A 170 10.09 9.89 -7.07
CA ASN A 170 10.78 10.44 -8.25
C ASN A 170 12.28 10.15 -8.20
N SER A 171 12.92 10.41 -7.04
CA SER A 171 14.35 10.14 -6.85
C SER A 171 14.66 8.64 -7.00
N VAL A 172 13.86 7.78 -6.36
CA VAL A 172 14.03 6.32 -6.45
C VAL A 172 13.88 5.82 -7.89
N ARG A 173 12.80 6.21 -8.59
CA ARG A 173 12.59 5.78 -9.98
C ARG A 173 13.74 6.22 -10.87
N GLN A 174 14.13 7.49 -10.79
CA GLN A 174 15.22 8.04 -11.60
C GLN A 174 16.52 7.27 -11.39
N LYS A 175 16.88 6.93 -10.15
CA LYS A 175 18.11 6.18 -9.84
C LYS A 175 18.05 4.73 -10.27
N LEU A 176 16.91 4.07 -10.11
CA LEU A 176 16.71 2.71 -10.59
C LEU A 176 16.78 2.62 -12.12
N GLU A 177 16.16 3.56 -12.82
CA GLU A 177 16.21 3.64 -14.29
C GLU A 177 17.62 3.95 -14.79
N ALA A 178 18.31 4.88 -14.13
CA ALA A 178 19.70 5.23 -14.45
C ALA A 178 20.68 4.05 -14.30
N ALA A 179 20.36 3.06 -13.46
CA ALA A 179 21.16 1.84 -13.35
C ALA A 179 21.15 0.99 -14.65
N GLY A 180 20.19 1.21 -15.56
CA GLY A 180 20.13 0.59 -16.89
C GLY A 180 19.79 -0.90 -16.91
N VAL A 181 19.72 -1.57 -15.75
CA VAL A 181 19.43 -3.00 -15.61
C VAL A 181 18.08 -3.28 -14.94
N VAL A 182 17.26 -2.25 -14.74
CA VAL A 182 15.95 -2.34 -14.07
C VAL A 182 14.83 -2.09 -15.07
N GLN A 183 13.78 -2.90 -14.98
CA GLN A 183 12.45 -2.61 -15.48
C GLN A 183 11.55 -2.32 -14.28
N LEU A 184 10.97 -1.12 -14.22
CA LEU A 184 9.94 -0.83 -13.22
C LEU A 184 8.64 -1.54 -13.61
N ALA A 185 7.98 -2.12 -12.62
CA ALA A 185 6.66 -2.71 -12.73
C ALA A 185 5.59 -1.62 -12.52
N PRO A 186 4.44 -1.68 -13.22
CA PRO A 186 3.32 -0.80 -12.92
C PRO A 186 2.89 -0.92 -11.45
N SER A 187 2.59 0.21 -10.82
CA SER A 187 2.22 0.26 -9.39
C SER A 187 0.96 -0.56 -9.03
N SER A 188 0.07 -0.81 -9.98
CA SER A 188 -1.17 -1.59 -9.83
C SER A 188 -1.14 -2.96 -10.52
N GLU A 189 0.03 -3.46 -10.92
CA GLU A 189 0.13 -4.73 -11.64
C GLU A 189 -0.28 -5.94 -10.77
N ALA A 190 -1.10 -6.83 -11.35
CA ALA A 190 -1.48 -8.09 -10.72
C ALA A 190 -0.28 -9.05 -10.57
N PRO A 191 -0.17 -9.80 -9.46
CA PRO A 191 0.91 -10.77 -9.24
C PRO A 191 1.10 -11.79 -10.38
N GLU A 192 0.00 -12.24 -10.99
CA GLU A 192 0.00 -13.20 -12.10
C GLU A 192 0.69 -12.58 -13.32
N LYS A 193 0.34 -11.32 -13.62
CA LYS A 193 0.93 -10.61 -14.75
C LYS A 193 2.42 -10.37 -14.56
N ALA A 194 2.81 -9.99 -13.35
CA ALA A 194 4.21 -9.86 -12.98
C ALA A 194 5.00 -11.16 -13.22
N ARG A 195 4.45 -12.33 -12.83
CA ARG A 195 5.08 -13.64 -13.08
C ARG A 195 5.26 -13.89 -14.56
N GLU A 196 4.26 -13.59 -15.38
CA GLU A 196 4.34 -13.75 -16.84
C GLU A 196 5.48 -12.90 -17.43
N VAL A 197 5.52 -11.61 -17.10
CA VAL A 197 6.53 -10.67 -17.59
C VAL A 197 7.94 -11.11 -17.19
N MET A 198 8.13 -11.46 -15.91
CA MET A 198 9.42 -11.91 -15.41
C MET A 198 9.86 -13.24 -16.04
N LYS A 199 8.94 -14.19 -16.21
CA LYS A 199 9.24 -15.48 -16.85
C LYS A 199 9.62 -15.28 -18.32
N ALA A 200 8.84 -14.50 -19.06
CA ALA A 200 9.08 -14.23 -20.47
C ALA A 200 10.45 -13.58 -20.71
N ARG A 201 10.86 -12.67 -19.82
CA ARG A 201 12.11 -11.90 -19.94
C ARG A 201 13.25 -12.42 -19.07
N LYS A 202 13.05 -13.54 -18.36
CA LYS A 202 14.00 -14.16 -17.42
C LYS A 202 14.54 -13.19 -16.35
N MET A 203 13.70 -12.24 -15.91
CA MET A 203 14.06 -11.24 -14.91
C MET A 203 13.86 -11.77 -13.48
N LYS A 204 14.63 -11.20 -12.54
CA LYS A 204 14.45 -11.45 -11.10
C LYS A 204 13.62 -10.33 -10.46
N GLY A 205 12.64 -10.70 -9.65
CA GLY A 205 11.65 -9.78 -9.11
C GLY A 205 12.00 -9.24 -7.73
N PHE A 206 11.91 -7.92 -7.56
CA PHE A 206 11.99 -7.28 -6.25
C PHE A 206 10.79 -6.39 -5.97
N TYR A 207 10.37 -6.36 -4.71
CA TYR A 207 9.43 -5.39 -4.18
C TYR A 207 10.16 -4.53 -3.15
N LEU A 208 10.16 -3.22 -3.35
CA LEU A 208 10.84 -2.26 -2.49
C LEU A 208 9.83 -1.55 -1.60
N ALA A 209 9.85 -1.87 -0.30
CA ALA A 209 9.04 -1.21 0.71
C ALA A 209 9.78 0.02 1.24
N ILE A 210 9.31 1.22 0.91
CA ILE A 210 10.00 2.48 1.20
C ILE A 210 9.38 3.16 2.42
N ALA A 211 10.22 3.56 3.37
CA ALA A 211 9.81 4.32 4.54
C ALA A 211 10.74 5.51 4.79
N VAL A 212 10.18 6.58 5.33
CA VAL A 212 10.91 7.78 5.75
C VAL A 212 10.58 8.05 7.21
N ASP A 213 11.61 8.12 8.05
CA ASP A 213 11.47 8.42 9.46
C ASP A 213 11.17 9.93 9.68
N ARG A 214 10.89 10.31 10.93
CA ARG A 214 10.80 11.72 11.32
C ARG A 214 12.09 12.46 10.98
N PHE A 215 11.95 13.71 10.56
CA PHE A 215 13.08 14.62 10.49
C PHE A 215 13.60 14.89 11.90
N ASP A 216 14.91 14.71 12.05
CA ASP A 216 15.59 14.84 13.33
C ASP A 216 16.47 16.09 13.28
N TYR A 217 16.12 17.07 14.12
CA TYR A 217 16.82 18.33 14.23
C TYR A 217 17.58 18.37 15.55
N ALA A 218 18.92 18.40 15.47
CA ALA A 218 19.77 18.45 16.65
C ALA A 218 21.03 19.27 16.35
N ASP A 219 21.38 20.17 17.26
CA ASP A 219 22.63 20.96 17.20
C ASP A 219 22.81 21.74 15.88
N GLY A 220 21.71 22.29 15.35
CA GLY A 220 21.71 22.99 14.06
C GLY A 220 21.88 22.07 12.84
N ASN A 221 21.69 20.76 13.01
CA ASN A 221 21.74 19.79 11.93
C ASN A 221 20.35 19.22 11.66
N LEU A 222 20.10 18.90 10.40
CA LEU A 222 18.97 18.10 9.94
C LEU A 222 19.45 16.70 9.58
N ARG A 223 18.87 15.67 10.18
CA ARG A 223 19.08 14.27 9.82
C ARG A 223 17.82 13.67 9.20
N VAL A 224 18.02 13.00 8.07
CA VAL A 224 16.96 12.29 7.33
C VAL A 224 17.35 10.82 7.20
N LYS A 225 16.43 9.92 7.53
CA LYS A 225 16.59 8.48 7.36
C LYS A 225 15.53 7.92 6.41
N VAL A 226 15.99 7.32 5.32
CA VAL A 226 15.20 6.55 4.36
C VAL A 226 15.54 5.08 4.53
N LYS A 227 14.52 4.22 4.56
CA LYS A 227 14.64 2.77 4.67
C LYS A 227 13.98 2.12 3.47
N ILE A 228 14.66 1.15 2.88
CA ILE A 228 14.13 0.31 1.81
C ILE A 228 14.17 -1.13 2.28
N GLY A 229 13.02 -1.70 2.61
CA GLY A 229 12.87 -3.15 2.77
C GLY A 229 12.87 -3.81 1.39
N VAL A 230 13.74 -4.81 1.20
CA VAL A 230 13.90 -5.53 -0.06
C VAL A 230 13.21 -6.88 0.07
N PHE A 231 12.23 -7.14 -0.78
CA PHE A 231 11.47 -8.38 -0.78
C PHE A 231 11.54 -9.04 -2.15
N ASN A 232 11.33 -10.36 -2.21
CA ASN A 232 11.08 -11.02 -3.49
C ASN A 232 9.74 -10.54 -4.08
N TYR A 233 9.62 -10.53 -5.40
CA TYR A 233 8.38 -10.16 -6.08
C TYR A 233 7.92 -11.30 -7.00
N PRO A 234 6.63 -11.66 -7.01
CA PRO A 234 5.51 -10.97 -6.33
C PRO A 234 5.17 -11.50 -4.93
N ASN A 235 5.88 -12.51 -4.41
CA ASN A 235 5.51 -13.18 -3.15
C ASN A 235 5.75 -12.32 -1.89
N LYS A 236 6.55 -11.27 -1.98
CA LYS A 236 6.87 -10.32 -0.88
C LYS A 236 7.41 -10.98 0.38
N SER A 237 8.28 -11.98 0.25
CA SER A 237 9.11 -12.48 1.35
C SER A 237 10.35 -11.60 1.51
N LEU A 238 10.67 -11.21 2.75
CA LEU A 238 11.78 -10.30 3.04
C LEU A 238 13.12 -10.96 2.70
N LEU A 239 13.96 -10.22 1.99
CA LEU A 239 15.32 -10.61 1.59
C LEU A 239 16.38 -9.80 2.34
N GLY A 240 16.06 -8.56 2.73
CA GLY A 240 16.96 -7.70 3.50
C GLY A 240 16.51 -6.25 3.51
N ASN A 241 17.43 -5.34 3.85
CA ASN A 241 17.15 -3.92 3.92
C ASN A 241 18.32 -3.08 3.39
N VAL A 242 17.99 -1.90 2.88
CA VAL A 242 18.93 -0.84 2.53
C VAL A 242 18.48 0.44 3.22
N ASP A 243 19.25 0.86 4.22
CA ASP A 243 18.99 2.07 4.99
C ASP A 243 19.99 3.15 4.59
N LYS A 244 19.51 4.38 4.38
CA LYS A 244 20.36 5.57 4.26
C LYS A 244 19.96 6.64 5.25
N THR A 245 20.96 7.10 5.99
CA THR A 245 20.85 8.25 6.88
C THR A 245 21.81 9.31 6.38
N LEU A 246 21.30 10.50 6.12
CA LEU A 246 22.10 11.67 5.76
C LEU A 246 21.91 12.77 6.81
N THR A 247 22.93 13.61 6.95
CA THR A 247 22.91 14.77 7.84
C THR A 247 23.35 16.00 7.06
N ALA A 248 22.60 17.09 7.17
CA ALA A 248 22.96 18.41 6.68
C ALA A 248 23.22 19.35 7.88
N GLN A 249 24.31 20.11 7.81
CA GLN A 249 24.68 21.06 8.87
C GLN A 249 24.12 22.45 8.59
N GLY A 250 23.94 23.24 9.65
CA GLY A 250 23.45 24.63 9.54
C GLY A 250 22.00 24.74 9.11
N VAL A 251 21.19 23.71 9.36
CA VAL A 251 19.79 23.67 8.95
C VAL A 251 18.89 23.93 10.15
N SER A 252 18.13 25.02 10.06
CA SER A 252 17.10 25.34 11.04
C SER A 252 15.90 24.39 10.93
N SER A 253 15.25 24.13 12.07
CA SER A 253 14.03 23.32 12.11
C SER A 253 12.96 23.86 11.16
N GLY A 254 12.40 23.00 10.31
CA GLY A 254 11.35 23.34 9.35
C GLY A 254 11.81 24.01 8.06
N ASP A 255 13.12 24.08 7.79
CA ASP A 255 13.63 24.50 6.48
C ASP A 255 13.29 23.45 5.41
N ARG A 256 12.20 23.72 4.69
CA ARG A 256 11.66 22.83 3.65
C ARG A 256 12.62 22.58 2.50
N ALA A 257 13.45 23.55 2.11
CA ALA A 257 14.36 23.37 0.99
C ALA A 257 15.49 22.39 1.34
N SER A 258 15.99 22.47 2.57
CA SER A 258 16.99 21.55 3.10
C SER A 258 16.41 20.15 3.33
N GLU A 259 15.18 20.05 3.85
CA GLU A 259 14.44 18.78 3.95
C GLU A 259 14.27 18.10 2.60
N ASP A 260 13.73 18.82 1.61
CA ASP A 260 13.47 18.28 0.26
C ASP A 260 14.76 17.74 -0.35
N ARG A 261 15.84 18.54 -0.30
CA ARG A 261 17.15 18.16 -0.84
C ARG A 261 17.73 16.94 -0.15
N LEU A 262 17.72 16.90 1.19
CA LEU A 262 18.32 15.80 1.93
C LEU A 262 17.52 14.51 1.78
N LEU A 263 16.19 14.61 1.69
CA LEU A 263 15.30 13.50 1.42
C LEU A 263 15.48 12.93 0.01
N GLU A 264 15.56 13.80 -1.00
CA GLU A 264 15.84 13.41 -2.39
C GLU A 264 17.17 12.65 -2.48
N LEU A 265 18.23 13.19 -1.87
CA LEU A 265 19.56 12.56 -1.85
C LEU A 265 19.55 11.23 -1.11
N ALA A 266 18.91 11.14 0.06
CA ALA A 266 18.87 9.92 0.85
C ALA A 266 18.13 8.80 0.11
N ALA A 267 16.98 9.11 -0.49
CA ALA A 267 16.20 8.15 -1.29
C ALA A 267 16.95 7.69 -2.55
N GLY A 268 17.63 8.63 -3.21
CA GLY A 268 18.43 8.34 -4.39
C GLY A 268 19.61 7.43 -4.08
N LEU A 269 20.37 7.73 -3.01
CA LEU A 269 21.49 6.89 -2.59
C LEU A 269 21.06 5.51 -2.11
N ALA A 270 19.91 5.40 -1.46
CA ALA A 270 19.38 4.11 -1.01
C ALA A 270 19.00 3.21 -2.21
N SER A 271 18.32 3.77 -3.20
CA SER A 271 17.91 3.05 -4.41
C SER A 271 19.10 2.70 -5.33
N GLU A 272 20.08 3.60 -5.43
CA GLU A 272 21.34 3.33 -6.12
C GLU A 272 22.13 2.21 -5.44
N GLN A 273 22.25 2.24 -4.10
CA GLN A 273 22.89 1.16 -3.36
C GLN A 273 22.16 -0.17 -3.55
N PHE A 274 20.82 -0.16 -3.56
CA PHE A 274 20.05 -1.36 -3.88
C PHE A 274 20.40 -1.87 -5.29
N ALA A 275 20.36 -1.01 -6.32
CA ALA A 275 20.59 -1.43 -7.70
C ALA A 275 21.99 -2.02 -7.92
N GLN A 276 23.00 -1.45 -7.27
CA GLN A 276 24.39 -1.95 -7.31
C GLN A 276 24.54 -3.32 -6.63
N ASN A 277 23.74 -3.61 -5.60
CA ASN A 277 23.84 -4.81 -4.79
C ASN A 277 22.67 -5.80 -5.01
N ALA A 278 21.84 -5.59 -6.02
CA ALA A 278 20.59 -6.34 -6.21
C ALA A 278 20.81 -7.86 -6.27
N SER A 279 21.92 -8.31 -6.88
CA SER A 279 22.25 -9.74 -6.95
C SER A 279 22.56 -10.39 -5.60
N ALA A 280 22.97 -9.62 -4.59
CA ALA A 280 23.30 -10.14 -3.26
C ALA A 280 22.05 -10.50 -2.44
N PHE A 281 20.86 -10.10 -2.89
CA PHE A 281 19.58 -10.42 -2.23
C PHE A 281 18.91 -11.68 -2.77
N LEU A 282 19.47 -12.33 -3.81
CA LEU A 282 18.92 -13.53 -4.47
C LEU A 282 19.53 -14.81 -3.90
#